data_AF-A0A935W9L7-F1
#
_entry.id   AF-A0A935W9L7-F1
#
_cell.length_a   1.000
_cell.length_b   1.000
_cell.length_c   1.000
_cell.angle_alpha   90.00
_cell.angle_beta   90.00
_cell.angle_gamma   90.00
#
_symmetry.space_group_name_H-M   'P 1'
#
loop_
_entity.id
_entity.type
_entity.pdbx_description
1 polymer ?
#
loop_
_entity_poly.entity_id
_entity_poly.type
_entity_poly.pdbx_seq_one_letter_code
_entity_poly.pdbx_strand_id
1 'polypeptide(L)'
;MHNKKILQKDIYYKVKNGLLKLRKHNDGCELIKYLRNEKDGERWSNYFVLNISGENVENYFDDLFEIETIVEKTRELYIYKNTRIHLDKVNCLGNFLELETVVNNISQQEAKIEFDEVVKFLKLDFEDQIKKSYRDLMLAKN
;
A
#
# COMPACT_ATOMS: atom_id res chain seq x y z
N MET A 1 -5.93 20.31 -4.98
CA MET A 1 -5.83 18.85 -4.73
C MET A 1 -5.51 18.19 -6.06
N HIS A 2 -4.44 17.39 -6.14
CA HIS A 2 -4.19 16.56 -7.31
C HIS A 2 -5.05 15.30 -7.20
N ASN A 3 -5.83 14.99 -8.23
CA ASN A 3 -6.52 13.71 -8.37
C ASN A 3 -5.82 12.94 -9.49
N LYS A 4 -5.35 11.73 -9.19
CA LYS A 4 -4.84 10.78 -10.18
C LYS A 4 -5.56 9.45 -10.01
N LYS A 5 -6.16 8.96 -11.09
CA LYS A 5 -6.68 7.60 -11.19
C LYS A 5 -5.56 6.68 -11.68
N ILE A 6 -5.29 5.62 -10.93
CA ILE A 6 -4.16 4.73 -11.15
C ILE A 6 -4.67 3.29 -11.17
N LEU A 7 -4.42 2.57 -12.26
CA LEU A 7 -4.61 1.12 -12.30
C LEU A 7 -3.36 0.48 -11.73
N GLN A 8 -3.53 -0.42 -10.76
CA GLN A 8 -2.43 -1.09 -10.09
C GLN A 8 -2.66 -2.60 -10.05
N LYS A 9 -1.60 -3.35 -10.39
CA LYS A 9 -1.48 -4.78 -10.14
C LYS A 9 -0.29 -4.99 -9.20
N ASP A 10 -0.56 -5.40 -7.97
CA ASP A 10 0.46 -5.72 -6.97
C ASP A 10 0.63 -7.24 -6.91
N ILE A 11 1.79 -7.75 -7.29
CA ILE A 11 2.17 -9.16 -7.21
C ILE A 11 3.04 -9.32 -5.96
N TYR A 12 2.55 -10.07 -4.98
CA TYR A 12 3.27 -10.36 -3.74
C TYR A 12 4.04 -11.67 -3.89
N TYR A 13 5.29 -11.68 -3.43
CA TYR A 13 6.16 -12.85 -3.51
C TYR A 13 6.51 -13.36 -2.12
N LYS A 14 6.67 -14.69 -1.99
CA LYS A 14 7.15 -15.31 -0.75
C LYS A 14 8.62 -14.96 -0.53
N VAL A 15 8.92 -14.36 0.62
CA VAL A 15 10.30 -14.02 1.03
C VAL A 15 10.51 -14.38 2.49
N LYS A 16 11.75 -14.68 2.87
CA LYS A 16 12.08 -15.10 4.25
C LYS A 16 11.85 -14.01 5.29
N ASN A 17 12.08 -12.74 4.92
CA ASN A 17 12.05 -11.61 5.86
C ASN A 17 11.33 -10.41 5.22
N GLY A 18 10.25 -9.96 5.85
CA GLY A 18 9.45 -8.82 5.41
C GLY A 18 8.47 -9.16 4.30
N LEU A 19 8.04 -8.14 3.56
CA LEU A 19 7.15 -8.31 2.41
C LEU A 19 7.84 -7.78 1.15
N LEU A 20 7.70 -8.49 0.04
CA LEU A 20 8.17 -8.06 -1.27
C LEU A 20 6.98 -8.05 -2.24
N LYS A 21 6.81 -6.94 -2.95
CA LYS A 21 5.84 -6.87 -4.04
C LYS A 21 6.40 -6.16 -5.26
N LEU A 22 6.04 -6.66 -6.44
CA LEU A 22 6.15 -5.92 -7.69
C LEU A 22 4.81 -5.23 -7.95
N ARG A 23 4.82 -3.91 -7.99
CA ARG A 23 3.67 -3.09 -8.35
C ARG A 23 3.82 -2.63 -9.79
N LYS A 24 2.88 -3.02 -10.64
CA LYS A 24 2.72 -2.47 -11.98
C LYS A 24 1.64 -1.40 -11.96
N HIS A 25 1.93 -0.27 -12.58
CA HIS A 25 0.97 0.80 -12.82
C HIS A 25 1.18 1.38 -14.23
N ASN A 26 0.27 2.26 -14.66
CA ASN A 26 0.28 2.81 -16.03
C ASN A 26 1.64 3.33 -16.49
N ASP A 27 2.38 3.96 -15.57
CA ASP A 27 3.65 4.64 -15.89
C ASP A 27 4.92 3.79 -15.62
N GLY A 28 4.80 2.52 -15.23
CA GLY A 28 5.98 1.69 -14.93
C GLY A 28 5.76 0.60 -13.88
N CYS A 29 6.89 0.05 -13.41
CA CYS A 29 6.90 -0.96 -12.35
C CYS A 29 7.75 -0.48 -11.17
N GLU A 30 7.30 -0.80 -9.96
CA GLU A 30 8.01 -0.55 -8.71
C GLU A 30 8.20 -1.87 -7.97
N LEU A 31 9.44 -2.20 -7.59
CA LEU A 31 9.69 -3.26 -6.62
C LEU A 31 9.75 -2.64 -5.24
N ILE A 32 8.85 -3.08 -4.36
CA ILE A 32 8.67 -2.49 -3.03
C ILE A 32 8.93 -3.56 -1.98
N LYS A 33 9.88 -3.28 -1.09
CA LYS A 33 10.20 -4.11 0.07
C LYS A 33 9.78 -3.42 1.35
N TYR A 34 8.97 -4.09 2.17
CA TYR A 34 8.57 -3.60 3.48
C TYR A 34 9.29 -4.37 4.59
N LEU A 35 9.80 -3.64 5.56
CA LEU A 35 10.23 -4.16 6.85
C LEU A 35 9.23 -3.64 7.88
N ARG A 36 8.28 -4.49 8.26
CA ARG A 36 7.24 -4.15 9.22
C ARG A 36 7.51 -4.87 10.53
N ASN A 37 7.53 -4.13 11.64
CA ASN A 37 7.44 -4.73 12.96
C ASN A 37 5.95 -4.90 13.29
N GLU A 38 5.45 -6.14 13.28
CA GLU A 38 4.01 -6.41 13.51
C GLU A 38 3.61 -6.36 14.99
N LYS A 39 4.55 -6.09 15.92
CA LYS A 39 4.34 -6.32 17.36
C LYS A 39 3.68 -5.17 18.12
N ASP A 40 3.80 -3.91 17.68
CA ASP A 40 3.55 -2.76 18.59
C ASP A 40 2.23 -2.03 18.34
N GLY A 41 1.32 -2.58 17.52
CA GLY A 41 0.00 -1.98 17.24
C GLY A 41 0.03 -0.69 16.42
N GLU A 42 1.12 0.07 16.47
CA GLU A 42 1.40 1.20 15.59
C GLU A 42 1.88 0.67 14.23
N ARG A 43 1.12 1.00 13.16
CA ARG A 43 1.31 0.46 11.81
C ARG A 43 2.50 1.09 11.05
N TRP A 44 3.51 1.60 11.75
CA TRP A 44 4.72 2.15 11.14
C TRP A 44 5.38 1.10 10.24
N SER A 45 5.80 1.54 9.06
CA SER A 45 6.41 0.66 8.08
C SER A 45 7.60 1.36 7.45
N ASN A 46 8.78 0.74 7.55
CA ASN A 46 9.91 1.13 6.74
C ASN A 46 9.80 0.41 5.41
N TYR A 47 9.92 1.15 4.31
CA TYR A 47 9.81 0.57 2.98
C TYR A 47 10.85 1.14 2.04
N PHE A 48 11.26 0.32 1.09
CA PHE A 48 12.21 0.66 0.04
C PHE A 48 11.51 0.50 -1.30
N VAL A 49 11.64 1.49 -2.17
CA VAL A 49 11.05 1.48 -3.52
C VAL A 49 12.17 1.54 -4.53
N LEU A 50 12.19 0.58 -5.46
CA LEU A 50 13.03 0.61 -6.64
C LEU A 50 12.14 0.74 -7.87
N ASN A 51 12.36 1.78 -8.67
CA ASN A 51 11.74 1.89 -9.98
C ASN A 51 12.43 0.93 -10.95
N ILE A 52 11.64 0.08 -11.61
CA ILE A 52 12.13 -0.90 -12.56
C ILE A 52 11.55 -0.58 -13.94
N SER A 53 12.44 -0.54 -14.92
CA SER A 53 12.12 -0.44 -16.34
C SER A 53 12.69 -1.63 -17.09
N GLY A 54 12.00 -2.05 -18.16
CA GLY A 54 12.40 -3.19 -18.99
C GLY A 54 11.19 -3.89 -19.59
N GLU A 55 11.47 -4.78 -20.55
CA GLU A 55 10.47 -5.69 -21.09
C GLU A 55 10.34 -6.92 -20.18
N ASN A 56 9.13 -7.50 -20.09
CA ASN A 56 8.88 -8.75 -19.35
C ASN A 56 9.27 -8.75 -17.87
N VAL A 57 9.29 -7.58 -17.21
CA VAL A 57 9.65 -7.45 -15.79
C VAL A 57 8.87 -8.43 -14.90
N GLU A 58 7.57 -8.55 -15.14
CA GLU A 58 6.69 -9.47 -14.40
C GLU A 58 7.18 -10.92 -14.49
N ASN A 59 7.32 -11.46 -15.70
CA ASN A 59 7.81 -12.82 -15.92
C ASN A 59 9.19 -13.05 -15.29
N TYR A 60 10.08 -12.06 -15.38
CA TYR A 60 11.42 -12.18 -14.77
C TYR A 60 11.36 -12.37 -13.25
N PHE A 61 10.46 -11.66 -12.55
CA PHE A 61 10.29 -11.84 -11.11
C PHE A 61 9.51 -13.11 -10.76
N ASP A 62 8.52 -13.49 -11.58
CA ASP A 62 7.76 -14.73 -11.42
C ASP A 62 8.67 -15.99 -11.56
N ASP A 63 9.71 -15.92 -12.40
CA ASP A 63 10.71 -16.98 -12.55
C ASP A 63 11.68 -17.07 -11.35
N LEU A 64 11.88 -15.96 -10.62
CA LEU A 64 12.81 -15.89 -9.50
C LEU A 64 12.15 -16.19 -8.14
N PHE A 65 10.87 -15.88 -8.01
CA PHE A 65 10.17 -15.96 -6.73
C PHE A 65 8.81 -16.63 -6.86
N GLU A 66 8.44 -17.40 -5.84
CA GLU A 66 7.10 -17.95 -5.74
C GLU A 66 6.07 -16.82 -5.46
N ILE A 67 5.07 -16.72 -6.34
CA ILE A 67 3.95 -15.81 -6.15
C ILE A 67 3.11 -16.27 -4.95
N GLU A 68 2.86 -15.35 -4.03
CA GLU A 68 2.02 -15.57 -2.86
C GLU A 68 0.57 -15.19 -3.13
N THR A 69 0.33 -14.00 -3.68
CA THR A 69 -1.00 -13.53 -4.09
C THR A 69 -0.88 -12.33 -5.01
N ILE A 70 -1.94 -12.05 -5.78
CA ILE A 70 -2.05 -10.87 -6.64
C ILE A 70 -3.20 -10.00 -6.15
N VAL A 71 -2.98 -8.68 -6.08
CA VAL A 71 -3.98 -7.67 -5.74
C VAL A 71 -4.11 -6.67 -6.88
N GLU A 72 -5.24 -6.71 -7.57
CA GLU A 72 -5.58 -5.74 -8.62
C GLU A 72 -6.55 -4.69 -8.08
N LYS A 73 -6.28 -3.41 -8.36
CA LYS A 73 -7.13 -2.31 -7.91
C LYS A 73 -7.08 -1.10 -8.83
N THR A 74 -8.13 -0.31 -8.74
CA THR A 74 -8.14 1.08 -9.22
C THR A 74 -8.05 2.00 -8.02
N ARG A 75 -7.06 2.88 -8.00
CA ARG A 75 -6.82 3.86 -6.93
C ARG A 75 -7.11 5.27 -7.41
N GLU A 76 -7.88 6.01 -6.64
CA GLU A 76 -7.88 7.48 -6.69
C GLU A 76 -7.04 8.00 -5.52
N LEU A 77 -5.95 8.70 -5.86
CA LEU A 77 -5.02 9.25 -4.87
C LEU A 77 -5.26 10.75 -4.70
N TYR A 78 -5.45 11.14 -3.43
CA TYR A 78 -5.44 12.54 -2.99
C TYR A 78 -4.30 12.74 -2.00
N ILE A 79 -3.70 13.94 -2.00
CA ILE A 79 -2.62 14.30 -1.09
C ILE A 79 -3.04 15.54 -0.30
N TYR A 80 -3.00 15.42 1.04
CA TYR A 80 -3.17 16.51 1.99
C TYR A 80 -1.92 16.57 2.86
N LYS A 81 -1.10 17.62 2.71
CA LYS A 81 0.21 17.73 3.37
C LYS A 81 1.04 16.45 3.12
N ASN A 82 1.39 15.69 4.17
CA ASN A 82 2.15 14.44 4.10
C ASN A 82 1.26 13.19 4.05
N THR A 83 -0.05 13.35 4.18
CA THR A 83 -1.04 12.28 4.21
C THR A 83 -1.57 11.99 2.82
N ARG A 84 -1.38 10.74 2.41
CA ARG A 84 -1.98 10.16 1.23
C ARG A 84 -3.33 9.57 1.60
N ILE A 85 -4.34 9.92 0.82
CA ILE A 85 -5.71 9.44 0.95
C ILE A 85 -5.99 8.61 -0.30
N HIS A 86 -6.15 7.31 -0.12
CA HIS A 86 -6.41 6.35 -1.19
C HIS A 86 -7.88 5.93 -1.16
N LEU A 87 -8.60 6.17 -2.25
CA LEU A 87 -9.88 5.51 -2.50
C LEU A 87 -9.63 4.36 -3.46
N ASP A 88 -9.67 3.14 -2.93
CA ASP A 88 -9.32 1.94 -3.66
C ASP A 88 -10.57 1.12 -3.97
N LYS A 89 -10.77 0.82 -5.26
CA LYS A 89 -11.65 -0.26 -5.70
C LYS A 89 -10.79 -1.49 -5.98
N VAL A 90 -10.83 -2.45 -5.06
CA VAL A 90 -10.00 -3.66 -5.10
C VAL A 90 -10.81 -4.81 -5.67
N ASN A 91 -10.26 -5.46 -6.70
CA ASN A 91 -10.89 -6.60 -7.33
C ASN A 91 -11.14 -7.70 -6.28
N CYS A 92 -12.34 -8.29 -6.31
CA CYS A 92 -12.80 -9.31 -5.36
C CYS A 92 -12.90 -8.90 -3.87
N LEU A 93 -12.46 -7.71 -3.44
CA LEU A 93 -12.57 -7.26 -2.04
C LEU A 93 -13.53 -6.09 -1.82
N GLY A 94 -13.84 -5.30 -2.85
CA GLY A 94 -14.77 -4.17 -2.75
C GLY A 94 -14.06 -2.82 -2.70
N ASN A 95 -14.68 -1.84 -2.03
CA ASN A 95 -14.18 -0.46 -1.95
C ASN A 95 -13.60 -0.17 -0.57
N PHE A 96 -12.49 0.56 -0.54
CA PHE A 96 -11.75 0.87 0.68
C PHE A 96 -11.27 2.33 0.67
N LEU A 97 -11.15 2.89 1.87
CA LEU A 97 -10.45 4.13 2.14
C LEU A 97 -9.20 3.78 2.97
N GLU A 98 -8.02 4.19 2.48
CA GLU A 98 -6.75 4.01 3.18
C GLU A 98 -6.07 5.37 3.38
N LEU A 99 -5.53 5.57 4.57
CA LEU A 99 -4.79 6.78 4.96
C LEU A 99 -3.34 6.38 5.30
N GLU A 100 -2.38 7.06 4.68
CA GLU A 100 -0.95 6.87 4.95
C GLU A 100 -0.24 8.23 5.11
N THR A 101 0.24 8.54 6.31
CA THR A 101 1.06 9.74 6.54
C THR A 101 2.54 9.41 6.46
N VAL A 102 3.24 10.06 5.53
CA VAL A 102 4.66 9.78 5.24
C VAL A 102 5.57 10.55 6.20
N VAL A 103 6.40 9.83 6.95
CA VAL A 103 7.42 10.39 7.85
C VAL A 103 8.74 10.49 7.12
N ASN A 104 8.95 11.57 6.37
CA ASN A 104 10.24 11.83 5.70
C ASN A 104 10.85 13.17 6.15
N ASN A 105 10.05 14.23 6.14
CA ASN A 105 10.48 15.59 6.50
C ASN A 105 9.79 16.11 7.77
N ILE A 106 9.18 15.23 8.55
CA ILE A 106 8.44 15.53 9.77
C ILE A 106 8.74 14.46 10.83
N SER A 107 8.53 14.79 12.09
CA SER A 107 8.58 13.85 13.19
C SER A 107 7.38 12.90 13.19
N GLN A 108 7.50 11.76 13.88
CA GLN A 108 6.37 10.84 14.07
C GLN A 108 5.20 11.49 14.81
N GLN A 109 5.49 12.42 15.74
CA GLN A 109 4.47 13.16 16.47
C GLN A 109 3.66 14.07 15.55
N GLU A 110 4.34 14.83 14.69
CA GLU A 110 3.67 15.67 13.67
C GLU A 110 2.85 14.82 12.69
N ALA A 111 3.39 13.68 12.26
CA ALA A 111 2.67 12.76 11.38
C ALA A 111 1.40 12.21 12.03
N LYS A 112 1.44 11.88 13.32
CA LYS A 112 0.27 11.43 14.08
C LYS A 112 -0.80 12.51 14.20
N ILE A 113 -0.39 13.74 14.53
CA ILE A 113 -1.30 14.89 14.58
C ILE A 113 -1.97 15.13 13.23
N GLU A 114 -1.21 15.05 12.13
CA GLU A 114 -1.75 15.21 10.78
C GLU A 114 -2.71 14.08 10.40
N PHE A 115 -2.37 12.83 10.73
CA PHE A 115 -3.24 11.68 10.53
C PHE A 115 -4.59 11.85 11.27
N ASP A 116 -4.53 12.24 12.54
CA ASP A 116 -5.72 12.46 13.38
C ASP A 116 -6.58 13.63 12.86
N GLU A 117 -5.94 14.68 12.32
CA GLU A 117 -6.63 15.79 11.63
C GLU A 117 -7.45 15.28 10.44
N VAL A 118 -6.86 14.43 9.59
CA VAL A 118 -7.52 13.85 8.41
C VAL A 118 -8.65 12.90 8.80
N VAL A 119 -8.43 12.02 9.79
CA VAL A 119 -9.46 11.12 10.34
C VAL A 119 -10.67 11.93 10.82
N LYS A 120 -10.44 12.99 11.60
CA LYS A 120 -11.51 13.86 12.11
C LYS A 120 -12.22 14.60 10.99
N PHE A 121 -11.48 15.12 10.00
CA PHE A 121 -12.05 15.83 8.86
C PHE A 121 -12.99 14.93 8.03
N LEU A 122 -12.57 13.69 7.80
CA LEU A 122 -13.36 12.69 7.06
C LEU A 122 -14.43 12.00 7.92
N LYS A 123 -14.48 12.30 9.22
CA LYS A 123 -15.43 11.70 10.20
C LYS A 123 -15.37 10.18 10.22
N LEU A 124 -14.15 9.62 10.20
CA LEU A 124 -13.95 8.17 10.25
C LEU A 124 -14.01 7.66 11.68
N ASP A 125 -14.59 6.48 11.85
CA ASP A 125 -14.57 5.74 13.10
C ASP A 125 -13.45 4.68 13.05
N PHE A 126 -12.71 4.54 14.15
CA PHE A 126 -11.67 3.51 14.27
C PHE A 126 -12.26 2.12 14.50
N GLU A 127 -13.51 1.99 14.92
CA GLU A 127 -14.19 0.69 15.04
C GLU A 127 -14.36 0.00 13.68
N ASP A 128 -14.53 0.79 12.60
CA ASP A 128 -14.59 0.28 11.23
C ASP A 128 -13.20 0.00 10.63
N GLN A 129 -12.12 0.24 11.38
CA GLN A 129 -10.76 0.13 10.86
C GLN A 129 -10.37 -1.33 10.60
N ILE A 130 -10.07 -1.62 9.34
CA ILE A 130 -9.50 -2.91 8.94
C ILE A 130 -7.98 -2.90 9.17
N LYS A 131 -7.53 -3.71 10.14
CA LYS A 131 -6.10 -3.84 10.52
C LYS A 131 -5.29 -4.82 9.66
N LYS A 132 -5.91 -5.43 8.65
CA LYS A 132 -5.27 -6.31 7.65
C LYS A 132 -4.88 -5.52 6.40
N SER A 133 -3.86 -5.97 5.67
CA SER A 133 -3.55 -5.44 4.33
C SER A 133 -4.40 -6.14 3.28
N TYR A 134 -4.48 -5.60 2.06
CA TYR A 134 -5.19 -6.29 0.96
C TYR A 134 -4.60 -7.68 0.65
N ARG A 135 -3.27 -7.85 0.81
CA ARG A 135 -2.62 -9.16 0.73
C ARG A 135 -3.24 -10.14 1.73
N ASP A 136 -3.32 -9.74 3.01
CA ASP A 136 -3.85 -10.62 4.07
C ASP A 136 -5.34 -10.92 3.87
N LEU A 137 -6.10 -9.96 3.33
CA LEU A 137 -7.51 -10.15 2.99
C LEU A 137 -7.69 -11.11 1.80
N MET A 138 -6.82 -11.03 0.78
CA MET A 138 -6.83 -11.96 -0.35
C MET A 138 -6.46 -13.38 0.10
N LEU A 139 -5.42 -13.52 0.93
CA LEU A 139 -4.99 -14.82 1.45
C LEU A 139 -6.06 -15.47 2.33
N ALA A 140 -6.84 -14.69 3.08
CA ALA A 140 -7.93 -15.22 3.91
C ALA A 140 -9.18 -15.65 3.11
N LYS A 141 -9.24 -15.35 1.80
CA LYS A 141 -10.33 -15.81 0.93
C LYS A 141 -10.06 -17.15 0.26
N ASN A 142 -8.80 -17.60 0.25
CA ASN A 142 -8.36 -18.84 -0.41
C ASN A 142 -8.36 -20.02 0.55
#